data_AF-A0A0W8EA90-F1
#
_entry.id   AF-A0A0W8EA90-F1
#
_cell.length_a   1.000
_cell.length_b   1.000
_cell.length_c   1.000
_cell.angle_alpha   90.00
_cell.angle_beta   90.00
_cell.angle_gamma   90.00
#
_symmetry.space_group_name_H-M   'P 1'
#
loop_
_entity.id
_entity.type
_entity.pdbx_description
1 polymer ?
#
loop_
_entity_poly.entity_id
_entity_poly.type
_entity_poly.pdbx_seq_one_letter_code
_entity_poly.pdbx_strand_id
1 'polypeptide(L)'
;MTLHEAMIRVLITLPTKSAPAKFLSETIKEKQLYHNQHGGFADTIQVRTRAINYPQYFEFDGKNIKLIRDPFNIPVKKREKFLPPF
;
A
#
# COMPACT_ATOMS: atom_id res chain seq x y z
N MET A 1 4.39 -11.17 -1.64
CA MET A 1 3.87 -9.80 -1.46
C MET A 1 3.92 -9.45 0.01
N THR A 2 4.30 -8.23 0.37
CA THR A 2 4.39 -7.79 1.77
C THR A 2 3.11 -7.08 2.22
N LEU A 3 2.93 -6.94 3.54
CA LEU A 3 1.74 -6.28 4.10
C LEU A 3 1.58 -4.84 3.61
N HIS A 4 2.67 -4.08 3.51
CA HIS A 4 2.58 -2.69 3.05
C HIS A 4 2.20 -2.61 1.56
N GLU A 5 2.70 -3.51 0.71
CA GLU A 5 2.27 -3.58 -0.70
C GLU A 5 0.78 -3.93 -0.83
N ALA A 6 0.28 -4.84 0.02
CA ALA A 6 -1.15 -5.16 0.08
C ALA A 6 -1.98 -3.94 0.48
N MET A 7 -1.54 -3.18 1.48
CA MET A 7 -2.19 -1.93 1.88
C MET A 7 -2.18 -0.89 0.76
N ILE A 8 -1.04 -0.71 0.08
CA ILE A 8 -0.93 0.19 -1.07
C ILE A 8 -1.95 -0.22 -2.13
N ARG A 9 -1.95 -1.48 -2.58
CA ARG A 9 -2.89 -1.97 -3.60
C ARG A 9 -4.34 -1.66 -3.27
N VAL A 10 -4.76 -1.87 -2.03
CA VAL A 10 -6.14 -1.53 -1.62
C VAL A 10 -6.36 -0.02 -1.67
N LEU A 11 -5.43 0.78 -1.14
CA LEU A 11 -5.56 2.23 -1.13
C LEU A 11 -5.56 2.84 -2.54
N ILE A 12 -4.80 2.31 -3.51
CA ILE A 12 -4.80 2.85 -4.88
C ILE A 12 -6.16 2.64 -5.57
N THR A 13 -6.87 1.57 -5.20
CA THR A 13 -8.20 1.28 -5.78
C THR A 13 -9.29 2.20 -5.24
N LEU A 14 -9.03 2.91 -4.14
CA LEU A 14 -9.98 3.83 -3.54
C LEU A 14 -9.78 5.24 -4.13
N PRO A 15 -10.86 5.96 -4.48
CA PRO A 15 -10.77 7.31 -5.03
C PRO A 15 -10.13 8.30 -4.05
N THR A 16 -10.33 8.09 -2.74
CA THR A 16 -9.78 8.95 -1.67
C THR A 16 -8.37 8.55 -1.25
N LYS A 17 -7.87 7.39 -1.70
CA LYS A 17 -6.60 6.79 -1.25
C LYS A 17 -6.45 6.73 0.28
N SER A 18 -7.57 6.69 1.00
CA SER A 18 -7.60 6.68 2.46
C SER A 18 -8.65 5.69 2.97
N ALA A 19 -8.29 4.87 3.95
CA ALA A 19 -9.19 3.92 4.58
C ALA A 19 -8.83 3.64 6.03
N PRO A 20 -9.79 3.25 6.88
CA PRO A 20 -9.49 2.79 8.22
C PRO A 20 -8.73 1.45 8.21
N ALA A 21 -7.88 1.24 9.22
CA ALA A 21 -7.06 0.03 9.33
C ALA A 21 -7.89 -1.27 9.32
N LYS A 22 -9.09 -1.22 9.90
CA LYS A 22 -10.03 -2.36 9.89
C LYS A 22 -10.45 -2.72 8.47
N PHE A 23 -10.85 -1.73 7.67
CA PHE A 23 -11.22 -1.92 6.27
C PHE A 23 -10.07 -2.49 5.45
N LEU A 24 -8.84 -2.00 5.67
CA LEU A 24 -7.66 -2.53 5.01
C LEU A 24 -7.41 -4.00 5.38
N SER A 25 -7.48 -4.35 6.66
CA SER A 25 -7.33 -5.73 7.13
C SER A 25 -8.38 -6.67 6.52
N GLU A 26 -9.65 -6.28 6.54
CA GLU A 26 -10.76 -7.04 5.94
C GLU A 26 -10.59 -7.20 4.44
N THR A 27 -10.27 -6.12 3.71
CA THR A 27 -10.10 -6.15 2.25
C THR A 27 -8.89 -7.00 1.85
N ILE A 28 -7.78 -6.90 2.60
CA ILE A 28 -6.58 -7.72 2.36
C ILE A 28 -6.88 -9.21 2.59
N LYS A 29 -7.70 -9.51 3.60
CA LYS A 29 -8.16 -10.87 3.90
C LYS A 29 -9.11 -11.41 2.83
N GLU A 30 -10.14 -10.66 2.45
CA GLU A 30 -11.09 -11.03 1.39
C GLU A 30 -10.40 -11.29 0.06
N LYS A 31 -9.46 -10.41 -0.32
CA LYS A 31 -8.72 -10.54 -1.58
C LYS A 31 -7.50 -11.47 -1.48
N GLN A 32 -7.27 -12.09 -0.32
CA GLN A 32 -6.12 -12.97 -0.02
C GLN A 32 -4.78 -12.37 -0.48
N LEU A 33 -4.62 -11.06 -0.31
CA LEU A 33 -3.48 -10.30 -0.84
C LEU A 33 -2.19 -10.56 -0.06
N TYR A 34 -2.31 -10.97 1.20
CA TYR A 34 -1.18 -11.21 2.08
C TYR A 34 -1.50 -12.32 3.08
N HIS A 35 -0.57 -13.27 3.20
CA HIS A 35 -0.53 -14.25 4.28
C HIS A 35 0.77 -14.03 5.07
N ASN A 36 0.65 -14.07 6.40
CA ASN A 36 1.81 -14.05 7.28
C ASN A 36 2.56 -15.39 7.20
N GLN A 37 3.75 -15.47 7.81
CA GLN A 37 4.58 -16.69 7.79
C GLN A 37 3.95 -17.90 8.49
N HIS A 38 2.92 -17.67 9.30
CA HIS A 38 2.14 -18.71 9.98
C HIS A 38 0.83 -19.06 9.23
N GLY A 39 0.62 -18.54 8.01
CA GLY A 39 -0.59 -18.74 7.23
C GLY A 39 -1.81 -17.93 7.70
N GLY A 40 -1.65 -17.06 8.69
CA GLY A 40 -2.68 -16.14 9.18
C GLY A 40 -2.75 -14.84 8.39
N PHE A 41 -3.83 -14.10 8.57
CA PHE A 41 -4.01 -12.76 7.99
C PHE A 41 -3.39 -11.68 8.89
N ALA A 42 -3.15 -10.50 8.32
CA ALA A 42 -2.67 -9.36 9.11
C ALA A 42 -3.82 -8.72 9.89
N ASP A 43 -3.73 -8.75 11.22
CA ASP A 43 -4.66 -8.07 12.11
C ASP A 43 -4.66 -6.55 11.91
N THR A 44 -5.75 -5.92 12.33
CA THR A 44 -5.92 -4.46 12.33
C THR A 44 -4.75 -3.75 13.05
N ILE A 45 -4.25 -4.33 14.15
CA ILE A 45 -3.11 -3.79 14.89
C ILE A 45 -1.84 -3.83 14.03
N GLN A 46 -1.56 -4.93 13.33
CA GLN A 46 -0.38 -5.06 12.47
C GLN A 46 -0.43 -4.08 11.29
N VAL A 47 -1.62 -3.90 10.70
CA VAL A 47 -1.86 -2.91 9.63
C VAL A 47 -1.58 -1.49 10.14
N ARG A 48 -2.09 -1.15 11.33
CA ARG A 48 -1.87 0.16 11.95
C ARG A 48 -0.39 0.41 12.27
N THR A 49 0.26 -0.55 12.93
CA THR A 49 1.69 -0.48 13.25
C THR A 49 2.52 -0.36 11.98
N ARG A 50 2.16 -1.08 10.92
CA ARG A 50 2.86 -0.98 9.63
C ARG A 50 2.66 0.39 8.97
N ALA A 51 1.48 1.00 9.04
CA ALA A 51 1.28 2.36 8.55
C ALA A 51 2.16 3.37 9.29
N ILE A 52 2.23 3.28 10.62
CA ILE A 52 3.03 4.18 11.47
C ILE A 52 4.53 4.01 11.20
N ASN A 53 5.00 2.77 11.02
CA ASN A 53 6.41 2.48 10.72
C ASN A 53 6.84 2.84 9.30
N TYR A 54 5.90 3.14 8.39
CA TYR A 54 6.19 3.48 7.00
C TYR A 54 5.61 4.86 6.64
N PRO A 55 6.05 5.93 7.33
CA PRO A 55 5.53 7.28 7.11
C PRO A 55 5.84 7.81 5.70
N GLN A 56 6.82 7.22 5.01
CA GLN A 56 7.19 7.54 3.64
C GLN A 56 6.13 7.15 2.59
N TYR A 57 5.23 6.23 2.94
CA TYR A 57 4.16 5.75 2.06
C TYR A 57 2.78 6.09 2.62
N PHE A 58 2.62 5.99 3.94
CA PHE A 58 1.34 6.15 4.61
C PHE A 58 1.36 7.30 5.61
N GLU A 59 0.25 8.03 5.67
CA GLU A 59 -0.06 9.01 6.70
C GLU A 59 -1.17 8.44 7.57
N PHE A 60 -0.96 8.44 8.88
CA PHE A 60 -1.94 7.93 9.83
C PHE A 60 -2.52 9.07 10.66
N ASP A 61 -3.78 9.39 10.40
CA ASP A 61 -4.52 10.50 11.03
C ASP A 61 -5.19 10.07 12.37
N GLY A 62 -4.62 9.07 13.06
CA GLY A 62 -5.21 8.51 14.30
C GLY A 62 -6.41 7.58 14.08
N LYS A 63 -7.20 7.78 13.03
CA LYS A 63 -8.37 6.96 12.65
C LYS A 63 -8.23 6.28 11.29
N ASN A 64 -7.66 6.99 10.31
CA ASN A 64 -7.54 6.53 8.92
C ASN A 64 -6.08 6.46 8.47
N ILE A 65 -5.80 5.52 7.57
CA ILE A 65 -4.52 5.39 6.88
C ILE A 65 -4.71 5.94 5.47
N LYS A 66 -3.92 6.95 5.11
CA LYS A 66 -3.92 7.60 3.80
C LYS A 66 -2.62 7.30 3.07
N LEU A 67 -2.70 6.98 1.79
CA LEU A 67 -1.54 6.80 0.94
C LEU A 67 -1.05 8.17 0.47
N ILE A 68 0.12 8.61 0.95
CA ILE A 68 0.72 9.89 0.56
C ILE A 68 1.68 9.75 -0.61
N ARG A 69 2.30 8.58 -0.77
CA ARG A 69 3.25 8.32 -1.83
C ARG A 69 2.96 6.97 -2.44
N ASP A 70 2.72 6.99 -3.74
CA ASP A 70 2.47 5.78 -4.50
C ASP A 70 3.81 5.29 -5.09
N PRO A 71 4.32 4.13 -4.66
CA PRO A 71 5.58 3.59 -5.19
C PRO A 71 5.44 3.06 -6.62
N PHE A 72 4.23 2.90 -7.15
CA PHE A 72 3.97 2.47 -8.52
C PHE A 72 3.76 3.67 -9.46
N ASN A 73 3.43 4.85 -8.94
CA ASN A 73 3.36 6.10 -9.68
C ASN A 73 4.76 6.71 -9.87
N ILE A 74 5.65 5.96 -10.50
CA ILE A 74 6.83 6.54 -11.14
C ILE A 74 6.26 7.37 -12.30
N PRO A 75 6.45 8.70 -12.35
CA PRO A 75 6.08 9.44 -13.54
C PRO A 75 6.82 8.80 -14.71
N VAL A 76 6.06 8.32 -15.70
CA VAL A 76 6.56 7.87 -17.00
C VAL A 76 7.09 9.10 -17.75
N LYS A 77 8.12 9.75 -17.22
CA LYS A 77 8.85 10.85 -17.84
C LYS A 77 10.34 10.59 -17.66
N LYS A 78 10.82 9.64 -18.45
CA LYS A 78 12.12 9.61 -19.17
C LYS A 78 12.40 8.19 -19.64
N ARG A 79 11.58 7.69 -20.56
CA ARG A 79 12.04 6.75 -21.60
C ARG A 79 12.00 7.49 -22.94
N GLU A 80 12.72 8.60 -23.00
CA GLU A 80 13.03 9.23 -24.28
C GLU A 80 14.55 9.37 -24.35
N LYS A 81 15.08 8.82 -25.46
CA LYS A 81 16.43 9.00 -26.00
C LYS A 81 17.56 8.23 -25.32
N PHE A 82 17.61 6.93 -25.60
CA PHE A 82 18.88 6.28 -25.94
C PHE A 82 18.59 5.24 -27.04
N LEU A 83 18.37 5.74 -28.26
CA LEU A 83 18.65 4.98 -29.48
C LEU A 83 20.05 5.42 -29.93
N PRO A 84 21.02 4.52 -30.09
CA PRO A 84 22.31 4.88 -30.67
C PRO A 84 22.13 5.25 -32.15
N PRO A 85 22.83 6.27 -32.67
CA PRO A 85 22.86 6.53 -34.10
C PRO A 85 23.56 5.35 -34.81
N PHE A 86 22.96 4.90 -35.91
CA PHE A 86 23.58 4.00 -36.88
C PHE A 86 24.76 4.67 -37.57
#